data_AF-A0A7C5L5M2-F1
#
_entry.id   AF-A0A7C5L5M2-F1
#
_cell.length_a   1.000
_cell.length_b   1.000
_cell.length_c   1.000
_cell.angle_alpha   90.00
_cell.angle_beta   90.00
_cell.angle_gamma   90.00
#
_symmetry.space_group_name_H-M   'P 1'
#
loop_
_entity.id
_entity.type
_entity.pdbx_description
1 polymer ?
#
loop_
_entity_poly.entity_id
_entity_poly.type
_entity_poly.pdbx_seq_one_letter_code
_entity_poly.pdbx_strand_id
1 'polypeptide(L)'
;KSALGAALQAARREFSQNGRSEAVFAVVLLSDGQSNVGTAPDVEGGVAEEMGITIIPVGLGTLINKNLLGQLAADTGGVFYSRPTDRALSGIIDHLTSGIAARRVTVNKVLPPQIALIDSTPRPTSVKANPDGTTSAVWHLSDIYLGGSASIELTLEAMARGSWDTDLDSSVEYFDFRGVHQSVKIPAVTLTAIEPNHAPKADFAFSPEDPNTMDTVMFVNRSLDDDGEVTGWEWDFGDGEKSDVPNPEHRFVAPGTYTVSLVAIDDRGARSTAAKAQVTVKNTPPTALFTSSPKEPRSGVETVFDASGSNDIDGHVVTYSWDFDGNGAFDRTTAVPQVSYTFPSSGEVRVTLAVTDDSGGIGTYTKVIEVLPSVTAIRTIDTCLPDDVTIAGGTVTVTVTITANTEVNGLSVTETIPDGWTFTAVDDDGATRREAGGAIEWIFFEKLIYDDVDSKREIRYTLTAPSAAPADPEQFAITGDIGSSSPRFSQAIGGEDKLTLVRELPIPVVISRWDAANGKLDPCLGELVGFDQIQYAVSLWLSGEAVPHTDNKSIDLATIQDLIAYWLTGSSVHDPLP
;
A
#
# COMPACT_ATOMS: atom_id res chain seq x y z
N LYS A 1 68.66 92.36 29.38
CA LYS A 1 68.20 93.74 29.70
C LYS A 1 69.26 94.83 29.44
N SER A 2 70.45 94.85 30.08
CA SER A 2 71.41 95.97 29.94
C SER A 2 72.09 96.09 28.56
N ALA A 3 72.41 94.98 27.89
CA ALA A 3 73.06 95.00 26.57
C ALA A 3 72.12 95.46 25.43
N LEU A 4 70.85 95.03 25.46
CA LEU A 4 69.86 95.36 24.44
C LEU A 4 69.45 96.85 24.50
N GLY A 5 69.22 97.38 25.71
CA GLY A 5 68.93 98.80 25.90
C GLY A 5 70.07 99.71 25.45
N ALA A 6 71.32 99.32 25.70
CA ALA A 6 72.50 100.07 25.24
C ALA A 6 72.63 100.07 23.71
N ALA A 7 72.38 98.92 23.06
CA ALA A 7 72.42 98.79 21.60
C ALA A 7 71.31 99.63 20.92
N LEU A 8 70.09 99.62 21.45
CA LEU A 8 68.98 100.41 20.93
C LEU A 8 69.22 101.92 21.09
N GLN A 9 69.82 102.36 22.20
CA GLN A 9 70.22 103.76 22.36
C GLN A 9 71.35 104.18 21.41
N ALA A 10 72.31 103.30 21.15
CA ALA A 10 73.35 103.55 20.16
C ALA A 10 72.76 103.71 18.76
N ALA A 11 71.88 102.79 18.35
CA ALA A 11 71.19 102.85 17.06
C ALA A 11 70.31 104.11 16.92
N ARG A 12 69.57 104.49 17.97
CA ARG A 12 68.74 105.70 17.93
C ARG A 12 69.58 106.98 17.80
N ARG A 13 70.73 107.05 18.49
CA ARG A 13 71.68 108.17 18.33
C ARG A 13 72.21 108.25 16.90
N GLU A 14 72.56 107.10 16.32
CA GLU A 14 73.04 107.01 14.94
C GLU A 14 71.96 107.43 13.93
N PHE A 15 70.73 106.93 14.06
CA PHE A 15 69.63 107.33 13.16
C PHE A 15 69.27 108.81 13.29
N SER A 16 69.27 109.37 14.50
CA SER A 16 69.00 110.78 14.71
C SER A 16 70.11 111.68 14.15
N GLN A 17 71.39 111.28 14.25
CA GLN A 17 72.51 111.99 13.62
C GLN A 17 72.43 111.98 12.09
N ASN A 18 71.78 110.97 11.51
CA ASN A 18 71.56 110.83 10.07
C ASN A 18 70.18 111.36 9.60
N GLY A 19 69.50 112.19 10.41
CA GLY A 19 68.25 112.85 10.02
C GLY A 19 67.02 111.95 9.95
N ARG A 20 67.07 110.75 10.56
CA ARG A 20 66.02 109.71 10.57
C ARG A 20 65.42 109.54 11.97
N SER A 21 65.03 110.65 12.60
CA SER A 21 64.49 110.66 13.96
C SER A 21 63.16 109.91 14.13
N GLU A 22 62.49 109.61 13.01
CA GLU A 22 61.19 108.95 12.88
C GLU A 22 61.26 107.42 12.75
N ALA A 23 62.45 106.81 12.79
CA ALA A 23 62.62 105.38 12.63
C ALA A 23 61.93 104.57 13.75
N VAL A 24 61.08 103.60 13.37
CA VAL A 24 60.41 102.65 14.29
C VAL A 24 61.26 101.38 14.40
N PHE A 25 61.51 100.93 15.63
CA PHE A 25 62.18 99.66 15.89
C PHE A 25 61.14 98.55 16.03
N ALA A 26 61.33 97.43 15.32
CA ALA A 26 60.55 96.22 15.49
C ALA A 26 61.48 95.09 15.98
N VAL A 27 61.06 94.38 17.03
CA VAL A 27 61.75 93.18 17.53
C VAL A 27 60.88 91.98 17.19
N VAL A 28 61.41 91.05 16.40
CA VAL A 28 60.74 89.78 16.07
C VAL A 28 61.28 88.72 17.03
N LEU A 29 60.44 88.29 17.98
CA LEU A 29 60.74 87.18 18.88
C LEU A 29 60.25 85.89 18.25
N LEU A 30 61.16 84.93 18.06
CA LEU A 30 60.84 83.59 17.57
C LEU A 30 60.81 82.64 18.78
N SER A 31 59.66 82.02 19.06
CA SER A 31 59.50 80.99 20.10
C SER A 31 59.22 79.64 19.46
N ASP A 32 59.79 78.57 20.02
CA ASP A 32 59.57 77.18 19.59
C ASP A 32 58.27 76.56 20.16
N GLY A 33 57.54 77.31 20.98
CA GLY A 33 56.27 76.88 21.59
C GLY A 33 56.38 75.66 22.51
N GLN A 34 57.58 75.24 22.90
CA GLN A 34 57.81 74.03 23.70
C GLN A 34 58.79 74.22 24.86
N SER A 35 59.45 75.38 24.99
CA SER A 35 60.32 75.66 26.14
C SER A 35 60.06 77.04 26.77
N ASN A 36 60.00 77.09 28.12
CA ASN A 36 59.83 78.30 28.93
C ASN A 36 61.08 79.21 28.87
N VAL A 37 61.42 79.71 27.69
CA VAL A 37 62.40 80.76 27.48
C VAL A 37 61.74 81.88 26.69
N GLY A 38 61.28 82.90 27.42
CA GLY A 38 60.55 84.05 26.90
C GLY A 38 59.14 84.12 27.47
N THR A 39 59.00 84.75 28.64
CA THR A 39 57.69 85.12 29.20
C THR A 39 56.92 86.00 28.23
N ALA A 40 55.60 85.84 28.23
CA ALA A 40 54.65 86.44 27.32
C ALA A 40 54.80 87.98 27.14
N PRO A 41 54.30 88.55 26.03
CA PRO A 41 54.52 89.95 25.63
C PRO A 41 54.09 91.01 26.66
N ASP A 42 53.25 90.63 27.61
CA ASP A 42 52.74 91.43 28.72
C ASP A 42 53.81 91.77 29.78
N VAL A 43 54.90 90.99 29.89
CA VAL A 43 55.97 91.23 30.88
C VAL A 43 57.12 92.10 30.32
N GLU A 44 57.30 92.15 28.99
CA GLU A 44 58.25 93.06 28.31
C GLU A 44 57.60 94.36 27.79
N GLY A 45 56.26 94.42 27.80
CA GLY A 45 55.49 95.59 27.37
C GLY A 45 55.85 96.87 28.11
N GLY A 46 56.11 96.82 29.42
CA GLY A 46 56.38 98.04 30.20
C GLY A 46 57.63 98.82 29.78
N VAL A 47 58.68 98.16 29.31
CA VAL A 47 59.92 98.82 28.85
C VAL A 47 59.81 99.25 27.38
N ALA A 48 59.07 98.50 26.57
CA ALA A 48 58.83 98.83 25.17
C ALA A 48 57.84 100.01 25.02
N GLU A 49 56.84 100.10 25.89
CA GLU A 49 55.83 101.15 25.92
C GLU A 49 56.41 102.49 26.43
N GLU A 50 57.27 102.48 27.47
CA GLU A 50 58.03 103.67 27.91
C GLU A 50 59.00 104.23 26.84
N MET A 51 59.38 103.40 25.86
CA MET A 51 60.34 103.77 24.81
C MET A 51 59.73 103.96 23.42
N GLY A 52 58.41 103.79 23.26
CA GLY A 52 57.68 103.97 21.99
C GLY A 52 57.97 102.88 20.94
N ILE A 53 58.22 101.65 21.37
CA ILE A 53 58.55 100.50 20.52
C ILE A 53 57.31 99.61 20.35
N THR A 54 56.82 99.44 19.12
CA THR A 54 55.71 98.53 18.82
C THR A 54 56.22 97.09 18.72
N ILE A 55 55.75 96.20 19.60
CA ILE A 55 56.00 94.76 19.52
C ILE A 55 54.91 94.13 18.66
N ILE A 56 55.29 93.45 17.57
CA ILE A 56 54.36 92.66 16.74
C ILE A 56 54.64 91.17 17.00
N PRO A 57 53.81 90.48 17.78
CA PRO A 57 53.94 89.04 17.95
C PRO A 57 53.44 88.32 16.69
N VAL A 58 54.28 87.47 16.09
CA VAL A 58 53.87 86.56 15.00
C VAL A 58 54.00 85.13 15.52
N GLY A 59 52.88 84.50 15.87
CA GLY A 59 52.84 83.10 16.30
C GLY A 59 52.42 82.20 15.15
N LEU A 60 53.30 81.31 14.70
CA LEU A 60 52.96 80.21 13.79
C LEU A 60 53.59 78.93 14.36
N GLY A 61 52.76 78.03 14.90
CA GLY A 61 53.19 76.84 15.62
C GLY A 61 53.99 75.81 14.81
N THR A 62 54.73 74.98 15.54
CA THR A 62 55.38 73.67 15.22
C THR A 62 56.14 73.48 13.89
N LEU A 63 56.32 74.49 13.04
CA LEU A 63 56.72 74.31 11.64
C LEU A 63 58.05 75.01 11.25
N ILE A 64 58.96 75.21 12.19
CA ILE A 64 60.31 75.73 11.88
C ILE A 64 61.36 74.68 12.24
N ASN A 65 61.96 74.04 11.23
CA ASN A 65 63.11 73.16 11.41
C ASN A 65 64.43 73.86 11.00
N LYS A 66 65.56 73.30 11.44
CA LYS A 66 66.91 73.86 11.22
C LYS A 66 67.27 74.01 9.74
N ASN A 67 66.73 73.16 8.86
CA ASN A 67 66.95 73.25 7.41
C ASN A 67 66.19 74.42 6.80
N LEU A 68 64.93 74.63 7.19
CA LEU A 68 64.13 75.77 6.73
C LEU A 68 64.76 77.10 7.17
N LEU A 69 65.22 77.18 8.43
CA LEU A 69 65.97 78.34 8.92
C LEU A 69 67.31 78.52 8.19
N GLY A 70 68.02 77.43 7.89
CA GLY A 70 69.27 77.46 7.13
C GLY A 70 69.09 77.93 5.70
N GLN A 71 67.99 77.54 5.04
CA GLN A 71 67.63 77.97 3.69
C GLN A 71 67.16 79.42 3.68
N LEU A 72 66.33 79.83 4.65
CA LEU A 72 65.93 81.23 4.79
C LEU A 72 67.13 82.14 5.03
N ALA A 73 68.11 81.71 5.84
CA ALA A 73 69.35 82.43 6.06
C ALA A 73 70.25 82.46 4.81
N ALA A 74 70.30 81.37 4.03
CA ALA A 74 71.06 81.32 2.79
C ALA A 74 70.47 82.23 1.70
N ASP A 75 69.15 82.20 1.52
CA ASP A 75 68.44 82.97 0.48
C ASP A 75 68.35 84.47 0.78
N THR A 76 68.43 84.84 2.07
CA THR A 76 68.52 86.23 2.53
C THR A 76 69.96 86.71 2.69
N GLY A 77 70.97 85.86 2.42
CA GLY A 77 72.39 86.16 2.65
C GLY A 77 72.75 86.40 4.12
N GLY A 78 71.90 86.01 5.07
CA GLY A 78 72.11 86.16 6.50
C GLY A 78 71.93 87.58 7.05
N VAL A 79 71.30 88.50 6.29
CA VAL A 79 71.19 89.93 6.66
C VAL A 79 69.73 90.37 6.81
N PHE A 80 69.23 90.46 8.05
CA PHE A 80 67.85 90.82 8.40
C PHE A 80 67.56 92.35 8.41
N TYR A 81 68.39 93.20 7.79
CA TYR A 81 68.30 94.67 7.89
C TYR A 81 68.15 95.43 6.55
N SER A 82 67.49 94.84 5.54
CA SER A 82 67.00 95.61 4.37
C SER A 82 65.70 95.00 3.81
N ARG A 83 64.86 95.82 3.14
CA ARG A 83 63.64 95.36 2.45
C ARG A 83 63.99 94.14 1.58
N PRO A 84 63.30 92.99 1.77
CA PRO A 84 63.48 91.84 0.89
C PRO A 84 63.29 92.27 -0.56
N THR A 85 64.10 91.77 -1.49
CA THR A 85 63.84 91.99 -2.91
C THR A 85 62.47 91.40 -3.27
N ASP A 86 61.76 91.96 -4.26
CA ASP A 86 60.46 91.41 -4.68
C ASP A 86 60.56 89.92 -5.04
N ARG A 87 61.72 89.46 -5.50
CA ARG A 87 62.04 88.05 -5.74
C ARG A 87 62.09 87.22 -4.46
N ALA A 88 62.74 87.73 -3.42
CA ALA A 88 62.80 87.07 -2.10
C ALA A 88 61.42 87.07 -1.42
N LEU A 89 60.67 88.17 -1.54
CA LEU A 89 59.30 88.26 -1.04
C LEU A 89 58.37 87.30 -1.79
N SER A 90 58.49 87.20 -3.12
CA SER A 90 57.72 86.24 -3.94
C SER A 90 58.09 84.80 -3.61
N GLY A 91 59.36 84.48 -3.36
CA GLY A 91 59.78 83.12 -2.95
C GLY A 91 59.23 82.71 -1.58
N ILE A 92 59.18 83.66 -0.63
CA ILE A 92 58.58 83.47 0.70
C ILE A 92 57.05 83.33 0.58
N ILE A 93 56.39 84.17 -0.23
CA ILE A 93 54.96 84.10 -0.49
C ILE A 93 54.60 82.78 -1.18
N ASP A 94 55.33 82.33 -2.20
CA ASP A 94 55.07 81.07 -2.91
C ASP A 94 55.18 79.84 -1.99
N HIS A 95 56.11 79.86 -1.03
CA HIS A 95 56.24 78.79 -0.03
C HIS A 95 55.14 78.83 1.03
N LEU A 96 54.67 80.02 1.39
CA LEU A 96 53.61 80.20 2.39
C LEU A 96 52.19 80.11 1.78
N THR A 97 52.04 80.23 0.46
CA THR A 97 50.75 80.21 -0.26
C THR A 97 50.49 78.94 -1.07
N SER A 98 51.42 77.98 -1.11
CA SER A 98 51.19 76.70 -1.80
C SER A 98 50.12 75.85 -1.08
N GLY A 99 48.87 75.98 -1.52
CA GLY A 99 47.76 75.14 -1.07
C GLY A 99 47.80 73.70 -1.60
N ILE A 100 48.98 73.13 -1.90
CA ILE A 100 49.12 71.78 -2.46
C ILE A 100 49.34 70.76 -1.33
N ALA A 101 48.45 69.77 -1.25
CA ALA A 101 48.50 68.70 -0.27
C ALA A 101 49.41 67.54 -0.70
N ALA A 102 49.38 67.17 -1.98
CA ALA A 102 50.17 66.07 -2.53
C ALA A 102 50.66 66.38 -3.95
N ARG A 103 51.95 66.22 -4.20
CA ARG A 103 52.61 66.42 -5.50
C ARG A 103 53.04 65.11 -6.12
N ARG A 104 53.05 65.05 -7.45
CA ARG A 104 53.53 63.89 -8.24
C ARG A 104 52.85 62.57 -7.81
N VAL A 105 51.53 62.63 -7.61
CA VAL A 105 50.74 61.52 -7.10
C VAL A 105 50.74 60.37 -8.10
N THR A 106 51.19 59.20 -7.66
CA THR A 106 51.28 57.97 -8.45
C THR A 106 50.48 56.88 -7.76
N VAL A 107 49.48 56.32 -8.44
CA VAL A 107 48.71 55.19 -7.94
C VAL A 107 49.21 53.93 -8.63
N ASN A 108 49.63 52.94 -7.85
CA ASN A 108 50.06 51.62 -8.30
C ASN A 108 49.02 50.59 -7.85
N LYS A 109 48.30 49.97 -8.79
CA LYS A 109 47.37 48.86 -8.54
C LYS A 109 48.03 47.55 -8.96
N VAL A 110 47.99 46.52 -8.12
CA VAL A 110 48.49 45.17 -8.43
C VAL A 110 47.36 44.16 -8.28
N LEU A 111 46.87 43.63 -9.40
CA LEU A 111 45.80 42.63 -9.46
C LEU A 111 46.38 41.21 -9.47
N PRO A 112 45.74 40.25 -8.77
CA PRO A 112 46.13 38.84 -8.82
C PRO A 112 45.88 38.23 -10.21
N PRO A 113 46.50 37.10 -10.55
CA PRO A 113 46.33 36.44 -11.85
C PRO A 113 44.88 36.07 -12.21
N GLN A 114 44.01 35.93 -11.21
CA GLN A 114 42.61 35.53 -11.38
C GLN A 114 41.66 36.72 -11.61
N ILE A 115 42.15 37.96 -11.57
CA ILE A 115 41.35 39.17 -11.79
C ILE A 115 41.93 39.98 -12.94
N ALA A 116 41.09 40.27 -13.93
CA ALA A 116 41.43 41.13 -15.06
C ALA A 116 40.95 42.57 -14.82
N LEU A 117 41.79 43.56 -15.20
CA LEU A 117 41.36 44.94 -15.38
C LEU A 117 40.72 45.08 -16.76
N ILE A 118 39.41 45.32 -16.80
CA ILE A 118 38.64 45.45 -18.05
C ILE A 118 38.64 46.89 -18.56
N ASP A 119 38.36 47.84 -17.68
CA ASP A 119 38.35 49.26 -18.02
C ASP A 119 38.69 50.14 -16.80
N SER A 120 39.05 51.39 -17.05
CA SER A 120 39.27 52.38 -15.99
C SER A 120 39.11 53.82 -16.48
N THR A 121 38.60 54.67 -15.60
CA THR A 121 38.48 56.11 -15.84
C THR A 121 39.13 56.90 -14.70
N PRO A 122 40.20 57.68 -14.95
CA PRO A 122 40.95 57.81 -16.21
C PRO A 122 41.75 56.54 -16.55
N ARG A 123 42.21 56.43 -17.80
CA ARG A 123 43.07 55.31 -18.23
C ARG A 123 44.45 55.37 -17.55
N PRO A 124 45.04 54.21 -17.20
CA PRO A 124 46.38 54.13 -16.63
C PRO A 124 47.43 54.64 -17.60
N THR A 125 48.48 55.23 -17.05
CA THR A 125 49.68 55.61 -17.79
C THR A 125 50.46 54.38 -18.26
N SER A 126 50.39 53.27 -17.52
CA SER A 126 50.94 51.98 -17.96
C SER A 126 50.19 50.79 -17.37
N VAL A 127 50.04 49.73 -18.14
CA VAL A 127 49.58 48.40 -17.67
C VAL A 127 50.61 47.36 -18.08
N LYS A 128 51.03 46.53 -17.14
CA LYS A 128 52.06 45.50 -17.34
C LYS A 128 51.65 44.18 -16.71
N ALA A 129 51.72 43.11 -17.50
CA ALA A 129 51.68 41.75 -16.98
C ALA A 129 53.06 41.38 -16.41
N ASN A 130 53.07 40.87 -15.18
CA ASN A 130 54.29 40.50 -14.47
C ASN A 130 54.60 39.00 -14.65
N PRO A 131 55.86 38.57 -14.50
CA PRO A 131 56.24 37.16 -14.67
C PRO A 131 55.57 36.19 -13.68
N ASP A 132 55.11 36.69 -12.54
CA ASP A 132 54.36 35.93 -11.53
C ASP A 132 52.86 35.80 -11.86
N GLY A 133 52.43 36.34 -13.00
CA GLY A 133 51.05 36.32 -13.47
C GLY A 133 50.18 37.49 -12.96
N THR A 134 50.69 38.34 -12.07
CA THR A 134 49.96 39.54 -11.61
C THR A 134 49.90 40.61 -12.70
N THR A 135 48.94 41.53 -12.59
CA THR A 135 48.84 42.70 -13.48
C THR A 135 49.04 43.99 -12.69
N SER A 136 50.05 44.78 -13.05
CA SER A 136 50.29 46.10 -12.48
C SER A 136 49.75 47.20 -13.38
N ALA A 137 48.92 48.08 -12.84
CA ALA A 137 48.43 49.30 -13.50
C ALA A 137 48.87 50.54 -12.74
N VAL A 138 49.37 51.56 -13.45
CA VAL A 138 49.94 52.77 -12.86
C VAL A 138 49.25 54.01 -13.40
N TRP A 139 48.87 54.93 -12.54
CA TRP A 139 48.32 56.25 -12.90
C TRP A 139 49.19 57.35 -12.31
N HIS A 140 49.59 58.32 -13.13
CA HIS A 140 50.14 59.58 -12.65
C HIS A 140 49.03 60.64 -12.65
N LEU A 141 48.66 61.09 -11.47
CA LEU A 141 47.61 62.10 -11.27
C LEU A 141 48.24 63.49 -11.16
N SER A 142 47.43 64.51 -11.41
CA SER A 142 47.83 65.91 -11.17
C SER A 142 48.00 66.17 -9.66
N ASP A 143 48.71 67.24 -9.33
CA ASP A 143 48.90 67.66 -7.94
C ASP A 143 47.52 67.90 -7.26
N ILE A 144 47.37 67.39 -6.04
CA ILE A 144 46.14 67.49 -5.26
C ILE A 144 46.28 68.66 -4.29
N TYR A 145 45.36 69.62 -4.37
CA TYR A 145 45.30 70.78 -3.49
C TYR A 145 44.60 70.46 -2.17
N LEU A 146 44.86 71.27 -1.13
CA LEU A 146 44.19 71.16 0.18
C LEU A 146 42.66 71.23 -0.01
N GLY A 147 41.97 70.20 0.46
CA GLY A 147 40.52 70.03 0.29
C GLY A 147 40.09 69.46 -1.08
N GLY A 148 41.02 69.20 -2.00
CA GLY A 148 40.76 68.54 -3.28
C GLY A 148 40.82 67.01 -3.21
N SER A 149 40.29 66.35 -4.24
CA SER A 149 40.32 64.89 -4.39
C SER A 149 40.54 64.50 -5.86
N ALA A 150 41.06 63.29 -6.07
CA ALA A 150 41.12 62.64 -7.37
C ALA A 150 40.54 61.22 -7.25
N SER A 151 39.86 60.75 -8.29
CA SER A 151 39.19 59.44 -8.31
C SER A 151 39.64 58.64 -9.52
N ILE A 152 39.78 57.33 -9.32
CA ILE A 152 39.98 56.34 -10.37
C ILE A 152 38.87 55.30 -10.21
N GLU A 153 38.02 55.16 -11.23
CA GLU A 153 37.01 54.11 -11.29
C GLU A 153 37.56 52.94 -12.10
N LEU A 154 37.38 51.72 -11.59
CA LEU A 154 37.89 50.48 -12.18
C LEU A 154 36.73 49.51 -12.48
N THR A 155 36.75 48.88 -13.65
CA THR A 155 35.92 47.72 -13.97
C THR A 155 36.79 46.48 -13.95
N LEU A 156 36.50 45.55 -13.04
CA LEU A 156 37.27 44.32 -12.84
C LEU A 156 36.40 43.10 -13.18
N GLU A 157 37.02 42.05 -13.71
CA GLU A 157 36.37 40.76 -14.00
C GLU A 157 37.17 39.62 -13.37
N ALA A 158 36.49 38.71 -12.68
CA ALA A 158 37.10 37.48 -12.20
C ALA A 158 37.18 36.46 -13.34
N MET A 159 38.36 35.89 -13.56
CA MET A 159 38.63 34.96 -14.67
C MET A 159 38.34 33.49 -14.31
N ALA A 160 37.98 33.20 -13.05
CA ALA A 160 37.64 31.87 -12.56
C ALA A 160 36.63 31.97 -11.39
N ARG A 161 36.21 30.81 -10.83
CA ARG A 161 35.46 30.72 -9.56
C ARG A 161 36.39 30.81 -8.34
N GLY A 162 35.96 31.53 -7.31
CA GLY A 162 36.76 31.70 -6.09
C GLY A 162 36.62 33.07 -5.44
N SER A 163 37.49 33.33 -4.46
CA SER A 163 37.54 34.58 -3.70
C SER A 163 38.98 35.06 -3.65
N TRP A 164 39.21 36.30 -4.08
CA TRP A 164 40.56 36.88 -4.19
C TRP A 164 40.58 38.33 -3.74
N ASP A 165 41.68 38.70 -3.09
CA ASP A 165 41.98 40.10 -2.78
C ASP A 165 42.39 40.85 -4.04
N THR A 166 41.76 41.99 -4.29
CA THR A 166 41.99 42.82 -5.48
C THR A 166 43.23 43.70 -5.38
N ASP A 167 43.96 43.68 -4.26
CA ASP A 167 45.16 44.50 -4.01
C ASP A 167 46.23 43.69 -3.29
N LEU A 168 47.11 43.03 -4.04
CA LEU A 168 48.18 42.22 -3.43
C LEU A 168 49.33 43.06 -2.88
N ASP A 169 49.63 44.21 -3.50
CA ASP A 169 50.67 45.17 -3.07
C ASP A 169 50.43 46.58 -3.65
N SER A 170 49.16 46.98 -3.74
CA SER A 170 48.78 48.28 -4.30
C SER A 170 49.12 49.45 -3.36
N SER A 171 49.61 50.56 -3.90
CA SER A 171 49.97 51.76 -3.13
C SER A 171 49.70 53.07 -3.86
N VAL A 172 49.62 54.16 -3.09
CA VAL A 172 49.64 55.53 -3.57
C VAL A 172 50.93 56.19 -3.08
N GLU A 173 51.76 56.62 -4.02
CA GLU A 173 53.04 57.31 -3.78
C GLU A 173 52.91 58.79 -4.11
N TYR A 174 53.35 59.69 -3.24
CA TYR A 174 53.32 61.14 -3.49
C TYR A 174 54.37 61.89 -2.67
N PHE A 175 54.62 63.16 -3.00
CA PHE A 175 55.41 64.05 -2.15
C PHE A 175 54.47 64.99 -1.40
N ASP A 176 54.59 65.02 -0.07
CA ASP A 176 53.80 65.93 0.76
C ASP A 176 54.22 67.40 0.54
N PHE A 177 53.52 68.35 1.19
CA PHE A 177 53.83 69.77 1.09
C PHE A 177 55.26 70.14 1.53
N ARG A 178 55.94 69.27 2.29
CA ARG A 178 57.34 69.44 2.74
C ARG A 178 58.34 68.86 1.74
N GLY A 179 57.86 68.26 0.65
CA GLY A 179 58.70 67.54 -0.32
C GLY A 179 59.18 66.18 0.18
N VAL A 180 58.54 65.61 1.20
CA VAL A 180 58.86 64.26 1.72
C VAL A 180 58.02 63.24 0.98
N HIS A 181 58.68 62.18 0.49
CA HIS A 181 58.00 61.06 -0.16
C HIS A 181 57.15 60.27 0.84
N GLN A 182 55.91 60.00 0.48
CA GLN A 182 54.92 59.25 1.24
C GLN A 182 54.42 58.08 0.41
N SER A 183 54.24 56.94 1.07
CA SER A 183 53.64 55.72 0.51
C SER A 183 52.45 55.33 1.37
N VAL A 184 51.28 55.15 0.76
CA VAL A 184 50.06 54.71 1.44
C VAL A 184 49.56 53.45 0.75
N LYS A 185 49.44 52.34 1.50
CA LYS A 185 48.87 51.10 0.95
C LYS A 185 47.38 51.28 0.64
N ILE A 186 46.93 50.74 -0.48
CA ILE A 186 45.51 50.65 -0.79
C ILE A 186 44.94 49.42 -0.07
N PRO A 187 43.90 49.56 0.77
CA PRO A 187 43.28 48.42 1.44
C PRO A 187 42.72 47.43 0.42
N ALA A 188 42.97 46.14 0.63
CA ALA A 188 42.42 45.09 -0.21
C ALA A 188 40.91 45.01 -0.07
N VAL A 189 40.23 44.93 -1.22
CA VAL A 189 38.84 44.52 -1.33
C VAL A 189 38.79 43.10 -1.88
N THR A 190 38.04 42.21 -1.23
CA THR A 190 37.87 40.83 -1.70
C THR A 190 36.76 40.77 -2.76
N LEU A 191 37.07 40.23 -3.93
CA LEU A 191 36.13 39.91 -4.99
C LEU A 191 35.81 38.41 -4.94
N THR A 192 34.53 38.07 -4.81
CA THR A 192 34.06 36.67 -4.84
C THR A 192 33.23 36.44 -6.10
N ALA A 193 33.67 35.50 -6.94
CA ALA A 193 32.96 35.05 -8.11
C ALA A 193 32.40 33.65 -7.86
N ILE A 194 31.06 33.55 -7.88
CA ILE A 194 30.31 32.30 -7.78
C ILE A 194 29.67 31.96 -9.12
N GLU A 195 29.52 30.68 -9.40
CA GLU A 195 28.64 30.19 -10.47
C GLU A 195 27.21 30.13 -9.91
N PRO A 196 26.20 30.69 -10.62
CA PRO A 196 24.81 30.54 -10.21
C PRO A 196 24.46 29.05 -10.12
N ASN A 197 23.87 28.62 -9.01
CA ASN A 197 23.44 27.22 -8.88
C ASN A 197 22.40 26.88 -9.94
N HIS A 198 22.63 25.84 -10.72
CA HIS A 198 21.62 25.27 -11.60
C HIS A 198 20.77 24.27 -10.81
N ALA A 199 19.48 24.16 -11.16
CA ALA A 199 18.63 23.16 -10.54
C ALA A 199 18.86 21.79 -11.20
N PRO A 200 18.81 20.69 -10.44
CA PRO A 200 18.98 19.36 -11.02
C PRO A 200 17.86 19.04 -12.01
N LYS A 201 18.11 18.07 -12.89
CA LYS A 201 17.10 17.50 -13.79
C LYS A 201 16.60 16.17 -13.23
N ALA A 202 15.35 16.15 -12.74
CA ALA A 202 14.73 14.92 -12.30
C ALA A 202 14.45 13.97 -13.47
N ASP A 203 14.69 12.68 -13.25
CA ASP A 203 14.31 11.60 -14.15
C ASP A 203 14.20 10.29 -13.37
N PHE A 204 13.37 9.36 -13.85
CA PHE A 204 13.23 8.05 -13.24
C PHE A 204 12.69 6.99 -14.20
N ALA A 205 12.85 5.73 -13.81
CA ALA A 205 12.17 4.60 -14.42
C ALA A 205 11.43 3.79 -13.34
N PHE A 206 10.47 2.97 -13.75
CA PHE A 206 9.79 2.03 -12.85
C PHE A 206 9.67 0.66 -13.51
N SER A 207 9.48 -0.38 -12.71
CA SER A 207 9.27 -1.75 -13.17
C SER A 207 8.42 -2.52 -12.15
N PRO A 208 7.49 -3.39 -12.59
CA PRO A 208 7.15 -3.71 -13.99
C PRO A 208 6.38 -2.58 -14.71
N GLU A 209 6.32 -2.63 -16.05
CA GLU A 209 5.59 -1.64 -16.88
C GLU A 209 4.06 -1.79 -16.77
N ASP A 210 3.59 -3.03 -16.60
CA ASP A 210 2.18 -3.40 -16.43
C ASP A 210 1.94 -4.08 -15.06
N PRO A 211 2.02 -3.36 -13.93
CA PRO A 211 1.74 -3.94 -12.62
C PRO A 211 0.25 -4.24 -12.45
N ASN A 212 -0.07 -5.29 -11.71
CA ASN A 212 -1.38 -5.46 -11.10
C ASN A 212 -1.41 -4.78 -9.72
N THR A 213 -2.58 -4.66 -9.14
CA THR A 213 -2.77 -4.30 -7.74
C THR A 213 -1.94 -5.20 -6.84
N MET A 214 -1.43 -4.64 -5.74
CA MET A 214 -0.61 -5.33 -4.74
C MET A 214 0.75 -5.86 -5.23
N ASP A 215 1.07 -5.77 -6.53
CA ASP A 215 2.42 -5.98 -7.06
C ASP A 215 3.38 -4.93 -6.48
N THR A 216 4.63 -5.34 -6.27
CA THR A 216 5.70 -4.42 -5.85
C THR A 216 6.26 -3.72 -7.08
N VAL A 217 6.00 -2.41 -7.19
CA VAL A 217 6.58 -1.54 -8.22
C VAL A 217 7.86 -0.92 -7.68
N MET A 218 8.97 -1.18 -8.35
CA MET A 218 10.26 -0.60 -8.02
C MET A 218 10.47 0.67 -8.83
N PHE A 219 10.78 1.78 -8.16
CA PHE A 219 11.16 3.04 -8.79
C PHE A 219 12.67 3.24 -8.70
N VAL A 220 13.28 3.63 -9.83
CA VAL A 220 14.73 3.84 -9.94
C VAL A 220 14.99 5.29 -10.32
N ASN A 221 15.62 6.04 -9.42
CA ASN A 221 16.05 7.41 -9.68
C ASN A 221 17.13 7.44 -10.78
N ARG A 222 16.97 8.37 -11.72
CA ARG A 222 17.92 8.69 -12.79
C ARG A 222 18.23 10.18 -12.89
N SER A 223 17.89 10.94 -11.85
CA SER A 223 18.11 12.38 -11.79
C SER A 223 19.61 12.72 -11.89
N LEU A 224 19.91 13.83 -12.57
CA LEU A 224 21.27 14.31 -12.79
C LEU A 224 21.36 15.79 -12.43
N ASP A 225 22.54 16.21 -12.01
CA ASP A 225 22.88 17.60 -11.76
C ASP A 225 24.16 17.96 -12.52
N ASP A 226 24.20 19.10 -13.20
CA ASP A 226 25.30 19.45 -14.12
C ASP A 226 26.43 20.23 -13.46
N ASP A 227 26.15 20.90 -12.33
CA ASP A 227 27.11 21.68 -11.56
C ASP A 227 27.26 21.21 -10.09
N GLY A 228 26.56 20.15 -9.68
CA GLY A 228 26.57 19.59 -8.33
C GLY A 228 26.23 18.09 -8.24
N GLU A 229 25.67 17.66 -7.09
CA GLU A 229 25.18 16.30 -6.85
C GLU A 229 23.73 16.33 -6.33
N VAL A 230 22.90 15.36 -6.75
CA VAL A 230 21.55 15.18 -6.19
C VAL A 230 21.63 14.52 -4.82
N THR A 231 21.12 15.20 -3.78
CA THR A 231 21.19 14.76 -2.38
C THR A 231 19.83 14.48 -1.74
N GLY A 232 18.72 14.85 -2.40
CA GLY A 232 17.36 14.59 -1.92
C GLY A 232 16.37 14.24 -3.02
N TRP A 233 15.33 13.49 -2.64
CA TRP A 233 14.26 13.01 -3.53
C TRP A 233 12.92 13.23 -2.85
N GLU A 234 11.94 13.72 -3.60
CA GLU A 234 10.56 13.82 -3.14
C GLU A 234 9.66 13.09 -4.15
N TRP A 235 9.23 11.89 -3.78
CA TRP A 235 8.31 11.06 -4.55
C TRP A 235 6.87 11.33 -4.12
N ASP A 236 5.98 11.39 -5.09
CA ASP A 236 4.52 11.33 -4.92
C ASP A 236 3.99 10.29 -5.89
N PHE A 237 3.39 9.21 -5.36
CA PHE A 237 2.93 8.09 -6.18
C PHE A 237 1.56 8.36 -6.81
N GLY A 238 0.89 9.47 -6.48
CA GLY A 238 -0.41 9.87 -7.04
C GLY A 238 -1.62 9.18 -6.39
N ASP A 239 -1.43 8.33 -5.40
CA ASP A 239 -2.47 7.70 -4.56
C ASP A 239 -2.55 8.29 -3.14
N GLY A 240 -1.75 9.32 -2.86
CA GLY A 240 -1.64 9.98 -1.57
C GLY A 240 -0.40 9.56 -0.77
N GLU A 241 0.29 8.50 -1.16
CA GLU A 241 1.55 8.07 -0.54
C GLU A 241 2.77 8.77 -1.16
N LYS A 242 3.83 8.87 -0.36
CA LYS A 242 5.06 9.62 -0.67
C LYS A 242 6.29 8.91 -0.15
N SER A 243 7.46 9.22 -0.71
CA SER A 243 8.75 8.71 -0.24
C SER A 243 9.87 9.73 -0.43
N ASP A 244 10.90 9.65 0.40
CA ASP A 244 12.13 10.44 0.32
C ASP A 244 13.38 9.59 0.03
N VAL A 245 13.19 8.29 -0.17
CA VAL A 245 14.26 7.34 -0.50
C VAL A 245 14.58 7.44 -2.01
N PRO A 246 15.84 7.33 -2.44
CA PRO A 246 16.22 7.46 -3.86
C PRO A 246 15.55 6.42 -4.78
N ASN A 247 15.42 5.16 -4.34
CA ASN A 247 14.82 4.09 -5.12
C ASN A 247 13.74 3.39 -4.27
N PRO A 248 12.53 3.94 -4.18
CA PRO A 248 11.48 3.37 -3.35
C PRO A 248 10.79 2.18 -4.03
N GLU A 249 10.25 1.30 -3.20
CA GLU A 249 9.24 0.31 -3.60
C GLU A 249 7.86 0.84 -3.21
N HIS A 250 6.85 0.59 -4.05
CA HIS A 250 5.47 0.97 -3.78
C HIS A 250 4.48 -0.12 -4.22
N ARG A 251 3.32 -0.20 -3.57
CA ARG A 251 2.23 -1.13 -3.92
C ARG A 251 0.92 -0.37 -4.02
N PHE A 252 0.30 -0.39 -5.19
CA PHE A 252 -1.00 0.23 -5.40
C PHE A 252 -2.11 -0.75 -5.00
N VAL A 253 -3.02 -0.30 -4.12
CA VAL A 253 -4.08 -1.16 -3.57
C VAL A 253 -5.28 -1.27 -4.53
N ALA A 254 -5.59 -0.21 -5.27
CA ALA A 254 -6.73 -0.17 -6.18
C ALA A 254 -6.27 -0.13 -7.66
N PRO A 255 -7.06 -0.71 -8.58
CA PRO A 255 -6.76 -0.58 -10.00
C PRO A 255 -7.02 0.87 -10.45
N GLY A 256 -6.18 1.36 -11.38
CA GLY A 256 -6.28 2.73 -11.86
C GLY A 256 -5.02 3.23 -12.53
N THR A 257 -5.07 4.47 -13.03
CA THR A 257 -3.90 5.15 -13.59
C THR A 257 -3.42 6.23 -12.63
N TYR A 258 -2.19 6.06 -12.14
CA TYR A 258 -1.56 6.94 -11.17
C TYR A 258 -0.50 7.81 -11.84
N THR A 259 -0.47 9.11 -11.48
CA THR A 259 0.56 10.03 -11.96
C THR A 259 1.69 10.11 -10.94
N VAL A 260 2.72 9.28 -11.11
CA VAL A 260 3.89 9.29 -10.23
C VAL A 260 4.77 10.48 -10.59
N SER A 261 5.27 11.18 -9.58
CA SER A 261 6.19 12.31 -9.78
C SER A 261 7.39 12.26 -8.84
N LEU A 262 8.51 12.78 -9.35
CA LEU A 262 9.78 12.91 -8.63
C LEU A 262 10.29 14.34 -8.74
N VAL A 263 10.60 14.96 -7.59
CA VAL A 263 11.41 16.19 -7.50
C VAL A 263 12.77 15.83 -6.91
N ALA A 264 13.84 16.25 -7.57
CA ALA A 264 15.21 16.09 -7.11
C ALA A 264 15.71 17.38 -6.44
N ILE A 265 16.53 17.24 -5.40
CA ILE A 265 17.13 18.35 -4.64
C ILE A 265 18.65 18.19 -4.69
N ASP A 266 19.37 19.25 -5.06
CA ASP A 266 20.85 19.24 -5.11
C ASP A 266 21.51 19.52 -3.75
N ASP A 267 22.83 19.42 -3.69
CA ASP A 267 23.69 19.68 -2.54
C ASP A 267 23.70 21.15 -2.07
N ARG A 268 23.13 22.07 -2.87
CA ARG A 268 22.98 23.49 -2.58
C ARG A 268 21.52 23.91 -2.34
N GLY A 269 20.60 22.94 -2.31
CA GLY A 269 19.19 23.08 -1.99
C GLY A 269 18.28 23.55 -3.13
N ALA A 270 18.74 23.65 -4.39
CA ALA A 270 17.82 23.92 -5.49
C ALA A 270 17.02 22.67 -5.87
N ARG A 271 15.82 22.93 -6.41
CA ARG A 271 14.80 21.91 -6.71
C ARG A 271 14.56 21.81 -8.20
N SER A 272 14.51 20.59 -8.71
CA SER A 272 14.14 20.33 -10.10
C SER A 272 12.68 20.70 -10.40
N THR A 273 12.34 20.80 -11.68
CA THR A 273 10.95 20.56 -12.10
C THR A 273 10.61 19.09 -11.87
N ALA A 274 9.34 18.80 -11.56
CA ALA A 274 8.92 17.43 -11.30
C ALA A 274 8.95 16.58 -12.58
N ALA A 275 9.69 15.47 -12.59
CA ALA A 275 9.54 14.43 -13.58
C ALA A 275 8.23 13.68 -13.31
N LYS A 276 7.50 13.25 -14.34
CA LYS A 276 6.21 12.56 -14.21
C LYS A 276 6.11 11.37 -15.15
N ALA A 277 5.53 10.27 -14.65
CA ALA A 277 5.17 9.11 -15.45
C ALA A 277 3.77 8.62 -15.06
N GLN A 278 3.03 8.05 -16.02
CA GLN A 278 1.76 7.36 -15.75
C GLN A 278 2.06 5.90 -15.44
N VAL A 279 1.59 5.40 -14.30
CA VAL A 279 1.61 3.98 -13.96
C VAL A 279 0.18 3.47 -14.02
N THR A 280 -0.11 2.54 -14.93
CA THR A 280 -1.44 1.93 -15.05
C THR A 280 -1.45 0.59 -14.35
N VAL A 281 -2.19 0.53 -13.25
CA VAL A 281 -2.33 -0.64 -12.38
C VAL A 281 -3.60 -1.38 -12.75
N LYS A 282 -3.47 -2.65 -13.12
CA LYS A 282 -4.61 -3.51 -13.47
C LYS A 282 -5.13 -4.24 -12.24
N ASN A 283 -6.40 -4.63 -12.28
CA ASN A 283 -7.01 -5.43 -11.23
C ASN A 283 -6.38 -6.83 -11.16
N THR A 284 -6.17 -7.36 -9.96
CA THR A 284 -5.73 -8.75 -9.78
C THR A 284 -6.97 -9.65 -9.79
N PRO A 285 -7.09 -10.63 -10.70
CA PRO A 285 -8.27 -11.49 -10.71
C PRO A 285 -8.38 -12.32 -9.41
N PRO A 286 -9.61 -12.64 -8.96
CA PRO A 286 -9.83 -13.40 -7.74
C PRO A 286 -9.38 -14.84 -7.92
N THR A 287 -9.12 -15.54 -6.82
CA THR A 287 -8.86 -16.98 -6.81
C THR A 287 -10.14 -17.76 -6.53
N ALA A 288 -10.64 -18.48 -7.54
CA ALA A 288 -11.79 -19.37 -7.40
C ALA A 288 -11.41 -20.69 -6.70
N LEU A 289 -12.27 -21.19 -5.83
CA LEU A 289 -12.15 -22.50 -5.19
C LEU A 289 -13.51 -23.00 -4.74
N PHE A 290 -13.78 -24.30 -4.88
CA PHE A 290 -14.96 -24.92 -4.30
C PHE A 290 -14.76 -26.35 -3.80
N THR A 291 -15.69 -26.78 -2.96
CA THR A 291 -15.87 -28.16 -2.51
C THR A 291 -17.27 -28.67 -2.84
N SER A 292 -17.49 -29.98 -2.78
CA SER A 292 -18.79 -30.61 -3.01
C SER A 292 -19.12 -31.56 -1.85
N SER A 293 -20.39 -31.62 -1.48
CA SER A 293 -20.94 -32.52 -0.47
C SER A 293 -22.21 -33.19 -0.99
N PRO A 294 -22.28 -34.53 -1.04
CA PRO A 294 -21.21 -35.46 -0.67
C PRO A 294 -19.99 -35.37 -1.61
N LYS A 295 -18.83 -35.86 -1.14
CA LYS A 295 -17.59 -35.89 -1.95
C LYS A 295 -17.73 -36.74 -3.21
N GLU A 296 -18.56 -37.79 -3.13
CA GLU A 296 -18.92 -38.70 -4.21
C GLU A 296 -20.42 -38.52 -4.51
N PRO A 297 -20.78 -37.53 -5.34
CA PRO A 297 -22.19 -37.26 -5.66
C PRO A 297 -22.79 -38.39 -6.47
N ARG A 298 -24.11 -38.60 -6.31
CA ARG A 298 -24.86 -39.60 -7.06
C ARG A 298 -25.90 -38.95 -7.97
N SER A 299 -26.11 -39.53 -9.15
CA SER A 299 -27.14 -39.09 -10.10
C SER A 299 -28.51 -39.08 -9.43
N GLY A 300 -29.31 -38.04 -9.63
CA GLY A 300 -30.63 -37.89 -9.01
C GLY A 300 -30.62 -37.54 -7.52
N VAL A 301 -29.45 -37.45 -6.88
CA VAL A 301 -29.29 -37.00 -5.49
C VAL A 301 -28.74 -35.58 -5.48
N GLU A 302 -29.30 -34.73 -4.62
CA GLU A 302 -28.85 -33.35 -4.45
C GLU A 302 -27.39 -33.30 -3.96
N THR A 303 -26.57 -32.51 -4.64
CA THR A 303 -25.18 -32.23 -4.25
C THR A 303 -25.03 -30.75 -3.95
N VAL A 304 -24.49 -30.42 -2.78
CA VAL A 304 -24.19 -29.03 -2.39
C VAL A 304 -22.76 -28.69 -2.77
N PHE A 305 -22.59 -27.57 -3.45
CA PHE A 305 -21.30 -26.98 -3.79
C PHE A 305 -21.06 -25.76 -2.92
N ASP A 306 -19.87 -25.66 -2.36
CA ASP A 306 -19.47 -24.56 -1.47
C ASP A 306 -18.20 -23.90 -1.99
N ALA A 307 -18.34 -22.65 -2.46
CA ALA A 307 -17.27 -21.80 -2.96
C ALA A 307 -16.73 -20.78 -1.94
N SER A 308 -17.03 -20.93 -0.65
CA SER A 308 -16.60 -20.00 0.40
C SER A 308 -15.09 -19.91 0.58
N GLY A 309 -14.34 -20.86 0.03
CA GLY A 309 -12.88 -20.81 -0.05
C GLY A 309 -12.32 -19.89 -1.15
N SER A 310 -13.17 -19.33 -2.01
CA SER A 310 -12.74 -18.34 -3.02
C SER A 310 -12.39 -17.02 -2.35
N ASN A 311 -11.35 -16.33 -2.83
CA ASN A 311 -10.88 -15.07 -2.25
C ASN A 311 -10.40 -14.10 -3.32
N ASP A 312 -10.31 -12.84 -2.94
CA ASP A 312 -9.72 -11.78 -3.73
C ASP A 312 -8.74 -10.99 -2.83
N ILE A 313 -7.57 -10.63 -3.35
CA ILE A 313 -6.47 -10.09 -2.53
C ILE A 313 -6.50 -8.57 -2.40
N ASP A 314 -7.10 -7.90 -3.37
CA ASP A 314 -7.26 -6.45 -3.48
C ASP A 314 -8.72 -6.00 -3.42
N GLY A 315 -9.65 -6.93 -3.20
CA GLY A 315 -11.09 -6.66 -3.19
C GLY A 315 -11.91 -7.77 -2.55
N HIS A 316 -13.11 -7.99 -3.07
CA HIS A 316 -14.00 -9.07 -2.64
C HIS A 316 -14.77 -9.72 -3.79
N VAL A 317 -15.07 -11.01 -3.67
CA VAL A 317 -15.90 -11.73 -4.64
C VAL A 317 -17.36 -11.25 -4.59
N VAL A 318 -17.92 -10.91 -5.76
CA VAL A 318 -19.30 -10.42 -5.94
C VAL A 318 -20.24 -11.49 -6.49
N THR A 319 -19.78 -12.31 -7.44
CA THR A 319 -20.63 -13.35 -8.06
C THR A 319 -19.91 -14.68 -8.22
N TYR A 320 -20.72 -15.75 -8.25
CA TYR A 320 -20.30 -17.13 -8.47
C TYR A 320 -21.11 -17.71 -9.63
N SER A 321 -20.48 -17.96 -10.77
CA SER A 321 -21.11 -18.57 -11.94
C SER A 321 -20.63 -20.01 -12.11
N TRP A 322 -21.56 -20.94 -12.26
CA TRP A 322 -21.34 -22.38 -12.23
C TRP A 322 -21.74 -23.01 -13.55
N ASP A 323 -20.83 -23.77 -14.13
CA ASP A 323 -21.04 -24.69 -15.24
C ASP A 323 -20.90 -26.10 -14.66
N PHE A 324 -22.03 -26.80 -14.49
CA PHE A 324 -22.08 -28.11 -13.82
C PHE A 324 -21.90 -29.27 -14.80
N ASP A 325 -22.28 -29.10 -16.07
CA ASP A 325 -22.21 -30.16 -17.07
C ASP A 325 -20.93 -30.10 -17.93
N GLY A 326 -20.16 -29.02 -17.82
CA GLY A 326 -18.90 -28.81 -18.54
C GLY A 326 -19.08 -28.44 -20.01
N ASN A 327 -20.25 -27.92 -20.40
CA ASN A 327 -20.56 -27.54 -21.77
C ASN A 327 -19.98 -26.16 -22.17
N GLY A 328 -19.41 -25.42 -21.22
CA GLY A 328 -18.83 -24.09 -21.43
C GLY A 328 -19.81 -22.92 -21.26
N ALA A 329 -21.08 -23.19 -20.99
CA ALA A 329 -22.10 -22.23 -20.60
C ALA A 329 -22.39 -22.35 -19.10
N PHE A 330 -22.52 -21.22 -18.42
CA PHE A 330 -22.88 -21.22 -17.00
C PHE A 330 -24.37 -21.51 -16.83
N ASP A 331 -24.69 -22.57 -16.11
CA ASP A 331 -26.04 -22.99 -15.76
C ASP A 331 -26.68 -22.09 -14.70
N ARG A 332 -25.84 -21.52 -13.82
CA ARG A 332 -26.33 -20.74 -12.68
C ARG A 332 -25.33 -19.67 -12.24
N THR A 333 -25.85 -18.49 -11.88
CA THR A 333 -25.07 -17.43 -11.24
C THR A 333 -25.71 -17.04 -9.90
N THR A 334 -24.92 -16.98 -8.84
CA THR A 334 -25.36 -16.64 -7.47
C THR A 334 -24.52 -15.51 -6.88
N ALA A 335 -25.10 -14.78 -5.92
CA ALA A 335 -24.37 -13.81 -5.09
C ALA A 335 -23.84 -14.41 -3.77
N VAL A 336 -24.18 -15.67 -3.50
CA VAL A 336 -23.75 -16.43 -2.32
C VAL A 336 -22.91 -17.64 -2.76
N PRO A 337 -21.94 -18.08 -1.94
CA PRO A 337 -20.98 -19.12 -2.31
C PRO A 337 -21.55 -20.55 -2.33
N GLN A 338 -22.73 -20.78 -1.73
CA GLN A 338 -23.33 -22.10 -1.66
C GLN A 338 -24.45 -22.27 -2.68
N VAL A 339 -24.44 -23.42 -3.37
CA VAL A 339 -25.44 -23.76 -4.38
C VAL A 339 -25.67 -25.27 -4.44
N SER A 340 -26.92 -25.70 -4.60
CA SER A 340 -27.25 -27.11 -4.83
C SER A 340 -27.45 -27.42 -6.31
N TYR A 341 -26.99 -28.59 -6.74
CA TYR A 341 -27.22 -29.14 -8.07
C TYR A 341 -27.45 -30.64 -8.01
N THR A 342 -28.38 -31.14 -8.84
CA THR A 342 -28.68 -32.57 -8.98
C THR A 342 -28.28 -33.01 -10.37
N PHE A 343 -27.30 -33.90 -10.46
CA PHE A 343 -26.85 -34.44 -11.73
C PHE A 343 -27.92 -35.37 -12.33
N PRO A 344 -28.31 -35.19 -13.60
CA PRO A 344 -29.35 -36.01 -14.23
C PRO A 344 -28.84 -37.40 -14.65
N SER A 345 -27.54 -37.57 -14.80
CA SER A 345 -26.89 -38.81 -15.23
C SER A 345 -25.59 -39.04 -14.45
N SER A 346 -25.18 -40.31 -14.34
CA SER A 346 -23.88 -40.71 -13.81
C SER A 346 -22.78 -40.57 -14.87
N GLY A 347 -21.53 -40.39 -14.44
CA GLY A 347 -20.36 -40.26 -15.31
C GLY A 347 -19.40 -39.18 -14.83
N GLU A 348 -18.31 -38.97 -15.56
CA GLU A 348 -17.38 -37.88 -15.29
C GLU A 348 -17.92 -36.55 -15.85
N VAL A 349 -17.96 -35.52 -15.01
CA VAL A 349 -18.35 -34.15 -15.38
C VAL A 349 -17.27 -33.15 -14.96
N ARG A 350 -17.09 -32.09 -15.75
CA ARG A 350 -16.11 -31.03 -15.48
C ARG A 350 -16.82 -29.80 -14.91
N VAL A 351 -16.99 -29.77 -13.59
CA VAL A 351 -17.62 -28.62 -12.94
C VAL A 351 -16.66 -27.44 -12.92
N THR A 352 -17.07 -26.31 -13.51
CA THR A 352 -16.30 -25.07 -13.55
C THR A 352 -17.00 -23.97 -12.76
N LEU A 353 -16.28 -23.40 -11.80
CA LEU A 353 -16.66 -22.19 -11.10
C LEU A 353 -15.91 -21.01 -11.72
N ALA A 354 -16.63 -19.95 -12.07
CA ALA A 354 -16.07 -18.62 -12.32
C ALA A 354 -16.54 -17.67 -11.22
N VAL A 355 -15.61 -17.01 -10.54
CA VAL A 355 -15.91 -15.97 -9.56
C VAL A 355 -15.51 -14.61 -10.12
N THR A 356 -16.38 -13.61 -9.94
CA THR A 356 -16.12 -12.22 -10.35
C THR A 356 -15.99 -11.33 -9.13
N ASP A 357 -14.95 -10.51 -9.07
CA ASP A 357 -14.72 -9.54 -8.00
C ASP A 357 -15.48 -8.21 -8.19
N ASP A 358 -15.27 -7.24 -7.30
CA ASP A 358 -15.88 -5.91 -7.31
C ASP A 358 -15.29 -4.93 -8.34
N SER A 359 -14.17 -5.29 -8.95
CA SER A 359 -13.51 -4.57 -10.05
C SER A 359 -13.75 -5.22 -11.42
N GLY A 360 -14.52 -6.33 -11.47
CA GLY A 360 -14.87 -7.07 -12.67
C GLY A 360 -13.83 -8.11 -13.12
N GLY A 361 -12.79 -8.37 -12.33
CA GLY A 361 -11.84 -9.45 -12.57
C GLY A 361 -12.51 -10.82 -12.42
N ILE A 362 -12.07 -11.80 -13.21
CA ILE A 362 -12.66 -13.14 -13.25
C ILE A 362 -11.59 -14.19 -12.98
N GLY A 363 -11.79 -14.98 -11.93
CA GLY A 363 -11.03 -16.17 -11.60
C GLY A 363 -11.83 -17.43 -11.92
N THR A 364 -11.19 -18.48 -12.42
CA THR A 364 -11.85 -19.75 -12.70
C THR A 364 -11.17 -20.93 -12.03
N TYR A 365 -11.97 -21.92 -11.64
CA TYR A 365 -11.50 -23.19 -11.10
C TYR A 365 -12.36 -24.33 -11.63
N THR A 366 -11.73 -25.31 -12.26
CA THR A 366 -12.40 -26.50 -12.81
C THR A 366 -11.98 -27.74 -12.05
N LYS A 367 -12.94 -28.55 -11.65
CA LYS A 367 -12.73 -29.84 -11.00
C LYS A 367 -13.49 -30.94 -11.74
N VAL A 368 -12.81 -32.04 -12.04
CA VAL A 368 -13.48 -33.26 -12.54
C VAL A 368 -14.13 -33.96 -11.36
N ILE A 369 -15.41 -34.28 -11.50
CA ILE A 369 -16.21 -34.99 -10.50
C ILE A 369 -16.75 -36.25 -11.16
N GLU A 370 -16.52 -37.39 -10.53
CA GLU A 370 -17.16 -38.65 -10.89
C GLU A 370 -18.52 -38.70 -10.21
N VAL A 371 -19.59 -38.52 -10.99
CA VAL A 371 -20.97 -38.68 -10.52
C VAL A 371 -21.27 -40.17 -10.54
N LEU A 372 -21.36 -40.74 -9.34
CA LEU A 372 -21.77 -42.10 -9.17
C LEU A 372 -23.24 -42.28 -9.55
N PRO A 373 -23.67 -43.47 -9.92
CA PRO A 373 -25.08 -43.73 -10.14
C PRO A 373 -25.89 -43.96 -8.87
N SER A 374 -27.22 -43.91 -9.02
CA SER A 374 -28.17 -44.23 -7.97
C SER A 374 -28.99 -45.45 -8.33
N VAL A 375 -29.09 -46.36 -7.37
CA VAL A 375 -30.00 -47.48 -7.38
C VAL A 375 -30.93 -47.31 -6.19
N THR A 376 -32.23 -47.50 -6.39
CA THR A 376 -33.23 -47.50 -5.34
C THR A 376 -33.76 -48.91 -5.23
N ALA A 377 -33.69 -49.49 -4.03
CA ALA A 377 -34.31 -50.78 -3.73
C ALA A 377 -35.27 -50.57 -2.56
N ILE A 378 -36.54 -50.88 -2.80
CA ILE A 378 -37.61 -50.76 -1.81
C ILE A 378 -38.20 -52.15 -1.60
N ARG A 379 -38.24 -52.57 -0.34
CA ARG A 379 -38.98 -53.75 0.10
C ARG A 379 -40.38 -53.32 0.52
N THR A 380 -41.36 -54.15 0.20
CA THR A 380 -42.72 -54.09 0.75
C THR A 380 -43.11 -55.49 1.22
N ILE A 381 -43.69 -55.58 2.41
CA ILE A 381 -44.21 -56.83 2.96
C ILE A 381 -45.73 -56.74 2.88
N ASP A 382 -46.34 -57.64 2.13
CA ASP A 382 -47.78 -57.76 2.01
C ASP A 382 -48.24 -58.99 2.79
N THR A 383 -49.16 -58.77 3.72
CA THR A 383 -49.73 -59.85 4.53
C THR A 383 -51.21 -59.98 4.24
N CYS A 384 -51.72 -61.19 4.34
CA CYS A 384 -53.14 -61.41 4.17
C CYS A 384 -53.99 -60.88 5.33
N LEU A 385 -53.36 -60.48 6.45
CA LEU A 385 -54.01 -59.90 7.62
C LEU A 385 -53.75 -58.37 7.67
N PRO A 386 -54.50 -57.59 8.46
CA PRO A 386 -54.23 -56.16 8.63
C PRO A 386 -52.92 -55.90 9.40
N ASP A 387 -52.45 -54.66 9.36
CA ASP A 387 -51.38 -54.11 10.21
C ASP A 387 -50.08 -54.92 10.20
N ASP A 388 -49.74 -55.51 9.05
CA ASP A 388 -48.58 -56.39 8.87
C ASP A 388 -48.51 -57.47 9.95
N VAL A 389 -49.65 -58.14 10.21
CA VAL A 389 -49.77 -59.23 11.17
C VAL A 389 -49.70 -60.58 10.46
N THR A 390 -49.18 -61.59 11.14
CA THR A 390 -49.22 -62.98 10.67
C THR A 390 -49.33 -63.94 11.85
N ILE A 391 -49.72 -65.18 11.57
CA ILE A 391 -49.90 -66.26 12.55
C ILE A 391 -49.00 -67.44 12.23
N ALA A 392 -48.82 -68.35 13.20
CA ALA A 392 -48.06 -69.57 12.99
C ALA A 392 -48.56 -70.38 11.77
N GLY A 393 -47.64 -70.74 10.88
CA GLY A 393 -47.95 -71.40 9.60
C GLY A 393 -48.60 -70.52 8.52
N GLY A 394 -48.90 -69.25 8.82
CA GLY A 394 -49.39 -68.28 7.85
C GLY A 394 -48.30 -67.85 6.86
N THR A 395 -48.71 -67.37 5.70
CA THR A 395 -47.79 -66.93 4.62
C THR A 395 -47.86 -65.43 4.41
N VAL A 396 -46.73 -64.81 4.10
CA VAL A 396 -46.63 -63.40 3.69
C VAL A 396 -45.88 -63.28 2.38
N THR A 397 -46.23 -62.27 1.57
CA THR A 397 -45.57 -62.00 0.30
C THR A 397 -44.61 -60.83 0.47
N VAL A 398 -43.37 -61.00 0.06
CA VAL A 398 -42.36 -59.95 0.05
C VAL A 398 -42.08 -59.58 -1.39
N THR A 399 -42.11 -58.29 -1.69
CA THR A 399 -41.73 -57.75 -2.98
C THR A 399 -40.57 -56.78 -2.80
N VAL A 400 -39.48 -57.01 -3.54
CA VAL A 400 -38.34 -56.08 -3.62
C VAL A 400 -38.37 -55.44 -5.00
N THR A 401 -38.72 -54.16 -5.06
CA THR A 401 -38.67 -53.36 -6.29
C THR A 401 -37.34 -52.62 -6.36
N ILE A 402 -36.61 -52.84 -7.45
CA ILE A 402 -35.32 -52.22 -7.73
C ILE A 402 -35.48 -51.34 -8.95
N THR A 403 -35.06 -50.09 -8.84
CA THR A 403 -34.96 -49.15 -9.97
C THR A 403 -33.56 -48.56 -9.98
N ALA A 404 -33.02 -48.31 -11.17
CA ALA A 404 -31.76 -47.58 -11.31
C ALA A 404 -31.94 -46.44 -12.30
N ASN A 405 -31.20 -45.37 -12.07
CA ASN A 405 -31.13 -44.25 -13.02
C ASN A 405 -29.94 -44.33 -13.98
N THR A 406 -29.36 -45.52 -14.08
CA THR A 406 -28.20 -45.81 -14.91
C THR A 406 -28.22 -47.26 -15.34
N GLU A 407 -27.27 -47.59 -16.19
CA GLU A 407 -26.89 -48.94 -16.52
C GLU A 407 -26.15 -49.65 -15.36
N VAL A 408 -26.65 -50.79 -14.89
CA VAL A 408 -26.07 -51.54 -13.76
C VAL A 408 -25.71 -52.96 -14.17
N ASN A 409 -24.48 -53.40 -13.91
CA ASN A 409 -23.99 -54.74 -14.23
C ASN A 409 -23.65 -55.56 -12.97
N GLY A 410 -23.98 -56.85 -13.00
CA GLY A 410 -23.73 -57.76 -11.87
C GLY A 410 -24.44 -57.28 -10.61
N LEU A 411 -25.72 -56.93 -10.75
CA LEU A 411 -26.59 -56.54 -9.65
C LEU A 411 -26.80 -57.76 -8.74
N SER A 412 -26.67 -57.56 -7.44
CA SER A 412 -26.99 -58.58 -6.45
C SER A 412 -27.83 -58.02 -5.32
N VAL A 413 -28.76 -58.83 -4.82
CA VAL A 413 -29.59 -58.53 -3.67
C VAL A 413 -29.39 -59.65 -2.67
N THR A 414 -28.97 -59.32 -1.46
CA THR A 414 -28.84 -60.28 -0.37
C THR A 414 -29.89 -59.96 0.69
N GLU A 415 -30.68 -60.94 1.08
CA GLU A 415 -31.68 -60.81 2.13
C GLU A 415 -31.45 -61.85 3.22
N THR A 416 -31.51 -61.40 4.46
CA THR A 416 -31.44 -62.27 5.64
C THR A 416 -32.86 -62.62 6.06
N ILE A 417 -33.17 -63.91 6.06
CA ILE A 417 -34.49 -64.41 6.45
C ILE A 417 -34.50 -64.69 7.96
N PRO A 418 -35.56 -64.32 8.70
CA PRO A 418 -35.65 -64.62 10.12
C PRO A 418 -35.62 -66.13 10.41
N ASP A 419 -35.04 -66.52 11.53
CA ASP A 419 -34.90 -67.93 11.91
C ASP A 419 -36.26 -68.65 12.01
N GLY A 420 -36.31 -69.88 11.50
CA GLY A 420 -37.51 -70.72 11.54
C GLY A 420 -38.57 -70.41 10.48
N TRP A 421 -38.42 -69.31 9.73
CA TRP A 421 -39.26 -69.01 8.57
C TRP A 421 -38.83 -69.84 7.37
N THR A 422 -39.80 -70.34 6.61
CA THR A 422 -39.52 -71.10 5.39
C THR A 422 -39.77 -70.22 4.17
N PHE A 423 -38.80 -70.14 3.29
CA PHE A 423 -38.85 -69.35 2.07
C PHE A 423 -39.34 -70.16 0.87
N THR A 424 -40.18 -69.54 0.02
CA THR A 424 -40.59 -70.06 -1.28
C THR A 424 -40.55 -68.94 -2.33
N ALA A 425 -39.71 -69.06 -3.36
CA ALA A 425 -39.67 -68.08 -4.45
C ALA A 425 -40.94 -68.13 -5.30
N VAL A 426 -41.45 -66.96 -5.71
CA VAL A 426 -42.65 -66.83 -6.55
C VAL A 426 -42.28 -66.31 -7.93
N ASP A 427 -41.50 -65.22 -7.99
CA ASP A 427 -40.99 -64.61 -9.22
C ASP A 427 -39.62 -64.00 -8.92
N ASP A 428 -38.65 -64.26 -9.79
CA ASP A 428 -37.26 -63.83 -9.61
C ASP A 428 -36.79 -62.85 -10.69
N ASP A 429 -37.64 -62.54 -11.66
CA ASP A 429 -37.38 -61.58 -12.74
C ASP A 429 -35.99 -61.80 -13.41
N GLY A 430 -35.65 -63.08 -13.60
CA GLY A 430 -34.42 -63.51 -14.26
C GLY A 430 -33.19 -63.61 -13.35
N ALA A 431 -33.33 -63.41 -12.03
CA ALA A 431 -32.25 -63.60 -11.08
C ALA A 431 -31.90 -65.08 -10.87
N THR A 432 -30.62 -65.36 -10.65
CA THR A 432 -30.18 -66.67 -10.13
C THR A 432 -30.08 -66.62 -8.61
N ARG A 433 -30.73 -67.56 -7.94
CA ARG A 433 -30.74 -67.67 -6.47
C ARG A 433 -29.58 -68.51 -5.94
N ARG A 434 -29.00 -68.08 -4.82
CA ARG A 434 -28.07 -68.86 -3.97
C ARG A 434 -28.49 -68.75 -2.51
N GLU A 435 -28.39 -69.86 -1.78
CA GLU A 435 -28.68 -69.91 -0.35
C GLU A 435 -27.41 -70.29 0.40
N ALA A 436 -27.03 -69.46 1.37
CA ALA A 436 -25.87 -69.72 2.22
C ALA A 436 -26.09 -69.11 3.61
N GLY A 437 -26.09 -69.94 4.65
CA GLY A 437 -26.03 -69.48 6.05
C GLY A 437 -27.23 -68.63 6.52
N GLY A 438 -28.45 -68.90 6.03
CA GLY A 438 -29.66 -68.15 6.42
C GLY A 438 -29.93 -66.88 5.61
N ALA A 439 -29.05 -66.56 4.66
CA ALA A 439 -29.25 -65.50 3.67
C ALA A 439 -29.58 -66.07 2.29
N ILE A 440 -30.38 -65.30 1.57
CA ILE A 440 -30.76 -65.52 0.17
C ILE A 440 -30.07 -64.46 -0.66
N GLU A 441 -29.26 -64.89 -1.62
CA GLU A 441 -28.61 -64.02 -2.58
C GLU A 441 -29.27 -64.21 -3.96
N TRP A 442 -29.74 -63.10 -4.52
CA TRP A 442 -30.26 -62.99 -5.87
C TRP A 442 -29.20 -62.32 -6.73
N ILE A 443 -28.79 -62.96 -7.81
CA ILE A 443 -27.76 -62.45 -8.72
C ILE A 443 -28.36 -62.27 -10.10
N PHE A 444 -28.36 -61.03 -10.60
CA PHE A 444 -28.76 -60.72 -11.96
C PHE A 444 -27.53 -60.68 -12.86
N PHE A 445 -27.49 -61.59 -13.84
CA PHE A 445 -26.43 -61.62 -14.86
C PHE A 445 -26.68 -60.62 -15.99
N GLU A 446 -27.95 -60.33 -16.25
CA GLU A 446 -28.36 -59.33 -17.22
C GLU A 446 -28.15 -57.93 -16.66
N LYS A 447 -27.91 -57.00 -17.59
CA LYS A 447 -27.70 -55.60 -17.29
C LYS A 447 -29.05 -54.94 -17.05
N LEU A 448 -29.16 -54.14 -16.00
CA LEU A 448 -30.32 -53.26 -15.80
C LEU A 448 -30.13 -52.02 -16.69
N ILE A 449 -31.06 -51.75 -17.60
CA ILE A 449 -30.97 -50.68 -18.61
C ILE A 449 -31.97 -49.58 -18.28
N TYR A 450 -31.51 -48.34 -18.15
CA TYR A 450 -32.29 -47.21 -17.63
C TYR A 450 -33.37 -46.66 -18.58
N ASP A 451 -33.31 -46.93 -19.89
CA ASP A 451 -34.22 -46.36 -20.91
C ASP A 451 -35.16 -47.38 -21.57
N ASP A 452 -35.29 -48.59 -21.01
CA ASP A 452 -36.13 -49.67 -21.55
C ASP A 452 -37.17 -50.16 -20.52
N VAL A 453 -38.03 -51.10 -20.94
CA VAL A 453 -38.97 -51.85 -20.08
C VAL A 453 -38.24 -52.58 -18.93
N ASP A 454 -36.93 -52.75 -19.08
CA ASP A 454 -35.97 -53.36 -18.13
C ASP A 454 -35.34 -52.40 -17.11
N SER A 455 -35.86 -51.17 -16.95
CA SER A 455 -35.38 -50.18 -15.96
C SER A 455 -35.77 -50.50 -14.51
N LYS A 456 -36.62 -51.51 -14.33
CA LYS A 456 -37.07 -52.04 -13.05
C LYS A 456 -36.78 -53.53 -12.98
N ARG A 457 -36.38 -54.00 -11.80
CA ARG A 457 -36.44 -55.43 -11.43
C ARG A 457 -37.36 -55.63 -10.25
N GLU A 458 -38.10 -56.71 -10.24
CA GLU A 458 -39.01 -57.06 -9.14
C GLU A 458 -38.78 -58.49 -8.68
N ILE A 459 -38.31 -58.67 -7.44
CA ILE A 459 -38.21 -60.00 -6.83
C ILE A 459 -39.44 -60.20 -5.95
N ARG A 460 -40.17 -61.30 -6.15
CA ARG A 460 -41.30 -61.69 -5.31
C ARG A 460 -41.12 -63.06 -4.71
N TYR A 461 -41.31 -63.17 -3.41
CA TYR A 461 -41.26 -64.46 -2.71
C TYR A 461 -42.24 -64.51 -1.55
N THR A 462 -42.57 -65.73 -1.14
CA THR A 462 -43.43 -66.00 0.01
C THR A 462 -42.59 -66.52 1.17
N LEU A 463 -42.83 -65.99 2.36
CA LEU A 463 -42.31 -66.53 3.61
C LEU A 463 -43.46 -67.17 4.40
N THR A 464 -43.25 -68.39 4.88
CA THR A 464 -44.19 -69.06 5.79
C THR A 464 -43.66 -68.98 7.21
N ALA A 465 -44.51 -68.52 8.13
CA ALA A 465 -44.22 -68.43 9.54
C ALA A 465 -43.94 -69.80 10.15
N PRO A 466 -43.09 -69.89 11.20
CA PRO A 466 -42.92 -71.10 11.98
C PRO A 466 -44.26 -71.69 12.41
N SER A 467 -44.35 -73.02 12.51
CA SER A 467 -45.58 -73.70 12.93
C SER A 467 -45.93 -73.51 14.41
N ALA A 468 -45.00 -72.95 15.21
CA ALA A 468 -45.22 -72.58 16.60
C ALA A 468 -45.32 -71.06 16.73
N ALA A 469 -46.39 -70.57 17.37
CA ALA A 469 -46.53 -69.16 17.68
C ALA A 469 -45.85 -68.81 19.02
N PRO A 470 -45.20 -67.65 19.14
CA PRO A 470 -44.63 -67.17 20.39
C PRO A 470 -45.73 -66.86 21.42
N ALA A 471 -45.37 -66.81 22.71
CA ALA A 471 -46.35 -66.47 23.76
C ALA A 471 -46.78 -65.00 23.70
N ASP A 472 -45.84 -64.11 23.40
CA ASP A 472 -46.04 -62.68 23.22
C ASP A 472 -45.80 -62.31 21.74
N PRO A 473 -46.46 -61.27 21.20
CA PRO A 473 -46.21 -60.79 19.84
C PRO A 473 -44.73 -60.49 19.59
N GLU A 474 -44.19 -61.01 18.50
CA GLU A 474 -42.79 -60.81 18.12
C GLU A 474 -42.70 -60.08 16.78
N GLN A 475 -41.97 -58.96 16.75
CA GLN A 475 -41.68 -58.24 15.52
C GLN A 475 -40.38 -58.76 14.91
N PHE A 476 -40.41 -58.97 13.60
CA PHE A 476 -39.19 -59.25 12.85
C PHE A 476 -39.08 -58.32 11.65
N ALA A 477 -37.84 -58.06 11.28
CA ALA A 477 -37.48 -57.33 10.09
C ALA A 477 -36.75 -58.28 9.16
N ILE A 478 -37.06 -58.17 7.88
CA ILE A 478 -36.18 -58.68 6.84
C ILE A 478 -35.11 -57.61 6.66
N THR A 479 -33.84 -57.97 6.65
CA THR A 479 -32.75 -57.03 6.35
C THR A 479 -32.07 -57.47 5.08
N GLY A 480 -31.56 -56.53 4.29
CA GLY A 480 -30.85 -56.90 3.10
C GLY A 480 -30.05 -55.75 2.51
N ASP A 481 -29.07 -56.12 1.70
CA ASP A 481 -28.22 -55.21 0.96
C ASP A 481 -28.39 -55.45 -0.53
N ILE A 482 -28.40 -54.37 -1.30
CA ILE A 482 -28.27 -54.38 -2.75
C ILE A 482 -26.87 -53.90 -3.13
N GLY A 483 -26.26 -54.58 -4.10
CA GLY A 483 -24.93 -54.24 -4.59
C GLY A 483 -24.80 -54.41 -6.09
N SER A 484 -23.69 -53.92 -6.62
CA SER A 484 -23.34 -54.10 -8.03
C SER A 484 -21.82 -54.17 -8.20
N SER A 485 -21.39 -54.76 -9.31
CA SER A 485 -19.98 -54.83 -9.73
C SER A 485 -19.54 -53.64 -10.59
N SER A 486 -20.44 -53.07 -11.39
CA SER A 486 -20.16 -51.94 -12.26
C SER A 486 -21.46 -51.21 -12.57
N PRO A 487 -21.68 -50.03 -11.95
CA PRO A 487 -20.87 -49.35 -10.91
C PRO A 487 -20.69 -50.19 -9.64
N ARG A 488 -19.53 -50.11 -8.96
CA ARG A 488 -19.36 -50.83 -7.69
C ARG A 488 -20.06 -50.09 -6.54
N PHE A 489 -21.07 -50.69 -5.93
CA PHE A 489 -21.70 -50.17 -4.71
C PHE A 489 -22.27 -51.29 -3.84
N SER A 490 -22.62 -50.95 -2.60
CA SER A 490 -23.42 -51.75 -1.69
C SER A 490 -24.19 -50.80 -0.77
N GLN A 491 -25.49 -51.04 -0.59
CA GLN A 491 -26.35 -50.24 0.28
C GLN A 491 -27.49 -51.09 0.84
N ALA A 492 -28.02 -50.72 2.00
CA ALA A 492 -29.20 -51.36 2.57
C ALA A 492 -30.44 -51.12 1.68
N ILE A 493 -31.35 -52.09 1.67
CA ILE A 493 -32.65 -51.99 1.01
C ILE A 493 -33.59 -51.19 1.93
N GLY A 494 -34.27 -50.18 1.39
CA GLY A 494 -35.25 -49.38 2.14
C GLY A 494 -36.63 -50.03 2.22
N GLY A 495 -37.56 -49.43 2.98
CA GLY A 495 -38.93 -49.94 3.14
C GLY A 495 -39.07 -51.01 4.23
N GLU A 496 -38.44 -50.79 5.40
CA GLU A 496 -38.51 -51.73 6.52
C GLU A 496 -39.87 -51.70 7.24
N ASP A 497 -40.88 -52.29 6.61
CA ASP A 497 -42.10 -52.67 7.33
C ASP A 497 -41.77 -53.84 8.27
N LYS A 498 -42.20 -53.72 9.53
CA LYS A 498 -41.97 -54.75 10.54
C LYS A 498 -43.18 -55.66 10.57
N LEU A 499 -42.96 -56.94 10.31
CA LEU A 499 -44.00 -57.94 10.39
C LEU A 499 -44.12 -58.45 11.83
N THR A 500 -45.34 -58.49 12.34
CA THR A 500 -45.64 -58.95 13.70
C THR A 500 -46.22 -60.35 13.67
N LEU A 501 -45.51 -61.32 14.24
CA LEU A 501 -46.01 -62.68 14.45
C LEU A 501 -46.81 -62.72 15.76
N VAL A 502 -48.10 -62.99 15.65
CA VAL A 502 -49.00 -63.11 16.80
C VAL A 502 -49.48 -64.55 16.98
N ARG A 503 -49.78 -64.90 18.23
CA ARG A 503 -50.41 -66.17 18.58
C ARG A 503 -51.92 -66.14 18.43
N GLU A 504 -52.52 -64.99 18.71
CA GLU A 504 -53.96 -64.81 18.70
C GLU A 504 -54.40 -63.67 17.79
N LEU A 505 -55.56 -63.86 17.18
CA LEU A 505 -56.26 -62.86 16.39
C LEU A 505 -57.56 -62.44 17.10
N PRO A 506 -58.09 -61.25 16.82
CA PRO A 506 -59.42 -60.87 17.27
C PRO A 506 -60.47 -61.81 16.69
N ILE A 507 -61.50 -62.16 17.49
CA ILE A 507 -62.61 -63.02 17.05
C ILE A 507 -63.22 -62.52 15.72
N PRO A 508 -63.51 -61.20 15.53
CA PRO A 508 -64.08 -60.73 14.26
C PRO A 508 -63.21 -61.04 13.04
N VAL A 509 -61.90 -60.91 13.17
CA VAL A 509 -60.93 -61.18 12.08
C VAL A 509 -60.87 -62.67 11.76
N VAL A 510 -60.86 -63.55 12.77
CA VAL A 510 -60.89 -65.00 12.52
C VAL A 510 -62.17 -65.40 11.80
N ILE A 511 -63.31 -64.86 12.23
CA ILE A 511 -64.62 -65.19 11.65
C ILE A 511 -64.73 -64.69 10.21
N SER A 512 -64.31 -63.45 9.91
CA SER A 512 -64.33 -62.91 8.54
C SER A 512 -63.38 -63.65 7.60
N ARG A 513 -62.38 -64.35 8.13
CA ARG A 513 -61.39 -65.11 7.36
C ARG A 513 -61.62 -66.63 7.40
N TRP A 514 -62.72 -67.09 7.99
CA TRP A 514 -63.02 -68.52 8.08
C TRP A 514 -63.57 -69.05 6.75
N ASP A 515 -62.89 -70.03 6.17
CA ASP A 515 -63.38 -70.77 5.02
C ASP A 515 -64.31 -71.89 5.51
N ALA A 516 -65.61 -71.58 5.54
CA ALA A 516 -66.64 -72.49 6.02
C ALA A 516 -66.76 -73.77 5.17
N ALA A 517 -66.34 -73.75 3.90
CA ALA A 517 -66.41 -74.91 3.01
C ALA A 517 -65.31 -75.93 3.32
N ASN A 518 -64.11 -75.45 3.66
CA ASN A 518 -62.96 -76.31 3.96
C ASN A 518 -62.70 -76.49 5.46
N GLY A 519 -63.42 -75.77 6.33
CA GLY A 519 -63.30 -75.88 7.78
C GLY A 519 -61.94 -75.45 8.30
N LYS A 520 -61.35 -74.41 7.71
CA LYS A 520 -60.02 -73.88 8.06
C LYS A 520 -60.01 -72.36 7.99
N LEU A 521 -59.07 -71.75 8.70
CA LEU A 521 -58.77 -70.33 8.53
C LEU A 521 -58.06 -70.13 7.19
N ASP A 522 -58.58 -69.25 6.34
CA ASP A 522 -57.89 -68.74 5.15
C ASP A 522 -57.56 -67.26 5.40
N PRO A 523 -56.30 -66.95 5.78
CA PRO A 523 -55.90 -65.58 6.09
C PRO A 523 -56.21 -64.60 4.96
N CYS A 524 -56.29 -65.03 3.70
CA CYS A 524 -56.43 -64.17 2.53
C CYS A 524 -57.89 -63.99 2.05
N LEU A 525 -58.87 -64.57 2.75
CA LEU A 525 -60.29 -64.36 2.46
C LEU A 525 -60.69 -62.89 2.70
N GLY A 526 -61.81 -62.39 2.20
CA GLY A 526 -62.17 -60.97 2.38
C GLY A 526 -62.35 -60.52 3.84
N GLU A 527 -62.31 -59.19 4.07
CA GLU A 527 -62.50 -58.59 5.40
C GLU A 527 -63.96 -58.50 5.84
N LEU A 528 -64.90 -58.61 4.91
CA LEU A 528 -66.32 -58.55 5.20
C LEU A 528 -66.83 -59.91 5.67
N VAL A 529 -67.64 -59.90 6.72
CA VAL A 529 -68.25 -61.12 7.25
C VAL A 529 -69.40 -61.55 6.33
N GLY A 530 -69.33 -62.76 5.79
CA GLY A 530 -70.39 -63.40 4.99
C GLY A 530 -71.46 -64.09 5.83
N PHE A 531 -72.59 -64.44 5.21
CA PHE A 531 -73.69 -65.11 5.91
C PHE A 531 -73.30 -66.51 6.45
N ASP A 532 -72.50 -67.25 5.70
CA ASP A 532 -71.92 -68.54 6.10
C ASP A 532 -70.98 -68.41 7.30
N GLN A 533 -70.22 -67.32 7.37
CA GLN A 533 -69.35 -67.01 8.51
C GLN A 533 -70.15 -66.59 9.75
N ILE A 534 -71.28 -65.88 9.57
CA ILE A 534 -72.24 -65.64 10.66
C ILE A 534 -72.83 -66.96 11.16
N GLN A 535 -73.21 -67.89 10.26
CA GLN A 535 -73.71 -69.19 10.65
C GLN A 535 -72.67 -69.99 11.46
N TYR A 536 -71.39 -69.91 11.07
CA TYR A 536 -70.29 -70.49 11.82
C TYR A 536 -70.11 -69.83 13.20
N ALA A 537 -70.15 -68.50 13.30
CA ALA A 537 -70.07 -67.80 14.58
C ALA A 537 -71.21 -68.21 15.53
N VAL A 538 -72.45 -68.30 15.01
CA VAL A 538 -73.61 -68.73 15.80
C VAL A 538 -73.48 -70.19 16.25
N SER A 539 -72.91 -71.07 15.42
CA SER A 539 -72.72 -72.48 15.81
C SER A 539 -71.73 -72.61 16.97
N LEU A 540 -70.61 -71.88 16.93
CA LEU A 540 -69.65 -71.80 18.04
C LEU A 540 -70.28 -71.21 19.31
N TRP A 541 -71.08 -70.14 19.19
CA TRP A 541 -71.77 -69.55 20.31
C TRP A 541 -72.74 -70.53 21.00
N LEU A 542 -73.51 -71.30 20.22
CA LEU A 542 -74.46 -72.27 20.75
C LEU A 542 -73.79 -73.53 21.32
N SER A 543 -72.68 -73.97 20.75
CA SER A 543 -71.92 -75.13 21.25
C SER A 543 -71.07 -74.80 22.48
N GLY A 544 -70.68 -73.53 22.63
CA GLY A 544 -69.71 -73.09 23.65
C GLY A 544 -68.26 -73.47 23.31
N GLU A 545 -68.01 -73.91 22.07
CA GLU A 545 -66.66 -74.18 21.59
C GLU A 545 -65.86 -72.88 21.43
N ALA A 546 -64.55 -72.98 21.64
CA ALA A 546 -63.66 -71.84 21.48
C ALA A 546 -63.39 -71.53 20.00
N VAL A 547 -63.15 -70.26 19.70
CA VAL A 547 -62.77 -69.81 18.35
C VAL A 547 -61.31 -70.17 18.09
N PRO A 548 -60.98 -70.86 16.97
CA PRO A 548 -59.59 -71.16 16.61
C PRO A 548 -58.71 -69.90 16.55
N HIS A 549 -57.43 -70.01 16.90
CA HIS A 549 -56.48 -68.88 16.86
C HIS A 549 -56.85 -67.66 17.73
N THR A 550 -57.66 -67.84 18.78
CA THR A 550 -58.03 -66.77 19.73
C THR A 550 -57.69 -67.10 21.19
N ASP A 551 -56.74 -68.01 21.41
CA ASP A 551 -56.33 -68.50 22.74
C ASP A 551 -57.51 -68.96 23.63
N ASN A 552 -58.35 -69.84 23.08
CA ASN A 552 -59.53 -70.40 23.74
C ASN A 552 -60.64 -69.39 24.10
N LYS A 553 -60.67 -68.21 23.48
CA LYS A 553 -61.81 -67.29 23.64
C LYS A 553 -63.07 -67.90 23.02
N SER A 554 -64.19 -67.79 23.73
CA SER A 554 -65.52 -68.15 23.22
C SER A 554 -66.25 -66.92 22.70
N ILE A 555 -67.23 -67.13 21.83
CA ILE A 555 -68.10 -66.07 21.35
C ILE A 555 -69.19 -65.79 22.40
N ASP A 556 -69.47 -64.53 22.70
CA ASP A 556 -70.59 -64.11 23.54
C ASP A 556 -71.67 -63.38 22.73
N LEU A 557 -72.78 -63.03 23.39
CA LEU A 557 -73.92 -62.38 22.73
C LEU A 557 -73.53 -61.01 22.15
N ALA A 558 -72.64 -60.27 22.81
CA ALA A 558 -72.19 -58.96 22.33
C ALA A 558 -71.38 -59.12 21.04
N THR A 559 -70.45 -60.07 21.01
CA THR A 559 -69.64 -60.37 19.82
C THR A 559 -70.50 -60.82 18.63
N ILE A 560 -71.55 -61.61 18.85
CA ILE A 560 -72.51 -61.97 17.80
C ILE A 560 -73.24 -60.74 17.27
N GLN A 561 -73.65 -59.81 18.15
CA GLN A 561 -74.31 -58.57 17.72
C GLN A 561 -73.38 -57.72 16.84
N ASP A 562 -72.11 -57.61 17.23
CA ASP A 562 -71.10 -56.86 16.47
C ASP A 562 -70.82 -57.49 15.10
N LEU A 563 -70.64 -58.82 15.05
CA LEU A 563 -70.46 -59.57 13.80
C LEU A 563 -71.64 -59.38 12.84
N ILE A 564 -72.87 -59.45 13.35
CA ILE A 564 -74.08 -59.20 12.56
C ILE A 564 -74.13 -57.75 12.08
N ALA A 565 -73.71 -56.79 12.91
CA ALA A 565 -73.63 -55.38 12.51
C ALA A 565 -72.65 -55.21 11.34
N TYR A 566 -71.43 -55.75 11.44
CA TYR A 566 -70.44 -55.71 10.35
C TYR A 566 -70.97 -56.33 9.06
N TRP A 567 -71.65 -57.47 9.14
CA TRP A 567 -72.30 -58.10 7.99
C TRP A 567 -73.38 -57.22 7.35
N LEU A 568 -74.24 -56.57 8.15
CA LEU A 568 -75.34 -55.75 7.66
C LEU A 568 -74.90 -54.40 7.09
N THR A 569 -73.87 -53.78 7.67
CA THR A 569 -73.38 -52.47 7.24
C THR A 569 -72.36 -52.57 6.10
N GLY A 570 -71.76 -53.74 5.90
CA GLY A 570 -70.66 -53.92 4.96
C GLY A 570 -69.39 -53.15 5.36
N SER A 571 -69.21 -52.88 6.66
CA SER A 571 -68.02 -52.23 7.20
C SER A 571 -66.89 -53.26 7.43
N SER A 572 -65.63 -52.87 7.21
CA SER A 572 -64.49 -53.74 7.51
C SER A 572 -64.46 -54.08 9.00
N VAL A 573 -64.12 -55.32 9.34
CA VAL A 573 -63.94 -55.76 10.75
C VAL A 573 -62.75 -55.08 11.45
N HIS A 574 -61.94 -54.33 10.70
CA HIS A 574 -60.82 -53.55 11.23
C HIS A 574 -61.22 -52.11 11.58
N ASP A 575 -62.38 -51.64 11.09
CA ASP A 575 -62.87 -50.31 11.39
C ASP A 575 -63.68 -50.29 12.70
N PRO A 576 -63.58 -49.20 13.48
CA PRO A 576 -64.47 -48.99 14.61
C PRO A 576 -65.93 -48.91 14.13
N LEU A 577 -66.84 -49.45 14.94
CA LEU A 577 -68.28 -49.36 14.65
C LEU A 577 -68.70 -47.87 14.59
N PRO A 578 -69.54 -47.48 13.61
CA PRO A 578 -70.03 -46.12 13.45
C PRO A 578 -70.75 -45.53 14.67
#